data_AF-A0A9D4RS10-F1
#
_entry.id   AF-A0A9D4RS10-F1
#
_cell.length_a   1.000
_cell.length_b   1.000
_cell.length_c   1.000
_cell.angle_alpha   90.00
_cell.angle_beta   90.00
_cell.angle_gamma   90.00
#
_symmetry.space_group_name_H-M   'P 1'
#
loop_
_entity.id
_entity.type
_entity.pdbx_description
1 polymer ?
#
loop_
_entity_poly.entity_id
_entity_poly.type
_entity_poly.pdbx_seq_one_letter_code
_entity_poly.pdbx_strand_id
1 'polypeptide(L)'
;MDWSKQYFPDDDAQKSATIYVFASDKTDPTHIDEKGCKLVGTFDAELPKPSSVDKKRRGVQVALQVGGTELQVKATSHGGTTTMEWL
;
A
#
# COMPACT_ATOMS: atom_id res chain seq x y z
N MET A 1 -1.18 1.72 -16.09
CA MET A 1 -2.29 2.34 -15.33
C MET A 1 -1.71 2.57 -13.96
N ASP A 2 -1.59 3.83 -13.57
CA ASP A 2 -0.79 4.21 -12.41
C ASP A 2 -1.77 4.71 -11.34
N TRP A 3 -1.97 3.89 -10.31
CA TRP A 3 -2.82 4.23 -9.18
C TRP A 3 -1.95 4.50 -7.97
N SER A 4 -2.31 5.52 -7.17
CA SER A 4 -1.67 5.72 -5.87
C SER A 4 -2.65 6.23 -4.82
N LYS A 5 -2.40 5.86 -3.57
CA LYS A 5 -3.18 6.29 -2.41
C LYS A 5 -2.29 6.50 -1.20
N GLN A 6 -2.65 7.46 -0.36
CA GLN A 6 -1.98 7.68 0.90
C GLN A 6 -2.56 6.76 1.98
N TYR A 7 -1.67 6.15 2.73
CA TYR A 7 -1.97 5.42 3.94
C TYR A 7 -1.41 6.18 5.14
N PHE A 8 -2.20 6.30 6.21
CA PHE A 8 -1.80 6.89 7.48
C PHE A 8 -2.04 5.87 8.60
N PRO A 9 -1.23 5.90 9.67
CA PRO A 9 -1.45 5.01 10.80
C PRO A 9 -2.80 5.27 11.47
N ASP A 10 -3.43 4.20 11.94
CA ASP A 10 -4.65 4.26 12.76
C ASP A 10 -4.32 4.70 14.20
N ASP A 11 -3.10 4.38 14.66
CA ASP A 11 -2.61 4.64 16.01
C ASP A 11 -1.18 5.25 16.01
N ASP A 12 -0.89 6.08 17.01
CA ASP A 12 0.40 6.74 17.18
C ASP A 12 1.57 5.77 17.37
N ALA A 13 1.33 4.56 17.91
CA ALA A 13 2.34 3.54 18.13
C ALA A 13 2.60 2.63 16.91
N GLN A 14 1.74 2.66 15.89
CA GLN A 14 1.84 1.81 14.71
C GLN A 14 3.15 2.07 13.94
N LYS A 15 3.96 1.02 13.73
CA LYS A 15 5.29 1.14 13.10
C LYS A 15 5.31 0.67 11.65
N SER A 16 4.36 -0.15 11.26
CA SER A 16 4.25 -0.70 9.92
C SER A 16 2.78 -0.87 9.53
N ALA A 17 2.55 -1.04 8.24
CA ALA A 17 1.24 -1.36 7.68
C ALA A 17 1.40 -2.54 6.71
N THR A 18 0.62 -3.58 6.92
CA THR A 18 0.51 -4.67 5.94
C THR A 18 -0.50 -4.25 4.87
N ILE A 19 -0.02 -4.17 3.64
CA ILE A 19 -0.84 -3.83 2.49
C ILE A 19 -1.19 -5.11 1.75
N TYR A 20 -2.48 -5.28 1.45
CA TYR A 20 -3.02 -6.42 0.73
C TYR A 20 -3.46 -5.99 -0.66
N VAL A 21 -3.04 -6.72 -1.69
CA VAL A 21 -3.41 -6.43 -3.08
C VAL A 21 -4.33 -7.54 -3.58
N PHE A 22 -5.52 -7.15 -4.01
CA PHE A 22 -6.53 -8.07 -4.54
C PHE A 22 -6.78 -7.79 -6.02
N ALA A 23 -7.00 -8.85 -6.79
CA ALA A 23 -7.54 -8.77 -8.15
C ALA A 23 -8.98 -9.27 -8.14
N SER A 24 -9.85 -8.62 -8.92
CA SER A 24 -11.24 -9.01 -9.12
C SER A 24 -11.53 -9.14 -10.61
N ASP A 25 -12.44 -10.05 -10.96
CA ASP A 25 -12.99 -10.18 -12.32
C ASP A 25 -14.13 -9.19 -12.60
N LYS A 26 -14.59 -8.45 -11.58
CA LYS A 26 -15.58 -7.38 -11.73
C LYS A 26 -14.92 -6.08 -12.20
N THR A 27 -15.64 -5.32 -13.01
CA THR A 27 -15.21 -4.00 -13.47
C THR A 27 -15.18 -2.95 -12.35
N ASP A 28 -16.01 -3.10 -11.32
CA ASP A 28 -16.11 -2.19 -10.17
C ASP A 28 -16.33 -2.97 -8.85
N PRO A 29 -15.28 -3.59 -8.28
CA PRO A 29 -15.39 -4.33 -7.03
C PRO A 29 -15.50 -3.38 -5.83
N THR A 30 -16.45 -3.64 -4.94
CA THR A 30 -16.68 -2.82 -3.74
C THR A 30 -16.08 -3.42 -2.47
N HIS A 31 -16.02 -4.75 -2.39
CA HIS A 31 -15.48 -5.47 -1.23
C HIS A 31 -14.50 -6.58 -1.63
N ILE A 32 -13.54 -6.86 -0.74
CA ILE A 32 -12.44 -7.81 -0.98
C ILE A 32 -12.85 -9.27 -0.78
N ASP A 33 -13.97 -9.51 -0.11
CA ASP A 33 -14.52 -10.83 0.20
C ASP A 33 -15.58 -11.31 -0.81
N GLU A 34 -15.86 -10.49 -1.83
CA GLU A 34 -16.78 -10.86 -2.89
C GLU A 34 -16.24 -12.03 -3.72
N LYS A 35 -17.17 -12.87 -4.21
CA LYS A 35 -16.85 -13.93 -5.15
C LYS A 35 -16.17 -13.32 -6.40
N GLY A 36 -15.00 -13.86 -6.76
CA GLY A 36 -14.17 -13.38 -7.87
C GLY A 36 -12.95 -12.59 -7.42
N CYS A 37 -12.95 -12.06 -6.19
CA CYS A 37 -11.79 -11.42 -5.60
C CYS A 37 -10.75 -12.46 -5.12
N LYS A 38 -9.48 -12.25 -5.46
CA LYS A 38 -8.35 -13.10 -5.06
C LYS A 38 -7.20 -12.25 -4.56
N LEU A 39 -6.60 -12.68 -3.46
CA LEU A 39 -5.35 -12.09 -2.98
C LEU A 39 -4.23 -12.40 -3.97
N VAL A 40 -3.57 -11.35 -4.46
CA VAL A 40 -2.44 -11.45 -5.38
C VAL A 40 -1.13 -11.42 -4.61
N GLY A 41 -1.07 -10.62 -3.54
CA GLY A 41 0.12 -10.52 -2.71
C GLY A 41 -0.06 -9.61 -1.51
N THR A 42 0.93 -9.65 -0.64
CA THR A 42 1.04 -8.81 0.55
C THR A 42 2.44 -8.24 0.67
N PHE A 43 2.57 -7.07 1.27
CA PHE A 43 3.86 -6.55 1.69
C PHE A 43 3.70 -5.66 2.92
N ASP A 44 4.76 -5.58 3.71
CA ASP A 44 4.82 -4.71 4.87
C ASP A 44 5.53 -3.41 4.51
N ALA A 45 4.84 -2.29 4.70
CA ALA A 45 5.40 -0.95 4.59
C ALA A 45 5.79 -0.44 5.98
N GLU A 46 7.05 -0.05 6.17
CA GLU A 46 7.44 0.67 7.38
C GLU A 46 6.91 2.10 7.36
N LEU A 47 6.34 2.53 8.49
CA LEU A 47 5.86 3.89 8.68
C LEU A 47 6.97 4.77 9.25
N PRO A 48 7.09 6.04 8.82
CA PRO A 48 8.10 6.96 9.34
C PRO A 48 7.93 7.15 10.83
N LYS A 49 9.01 7.26 11.59
CA LYS A 49 8.94 7.47 13.04
C LYS A 49 8.09 8.70 13.39
N PRO A 50 7.34 8.67 14.51
CA PRO A 50 6.53 9.81 14.91
C PRO A 50 7.44 10.99 15.21
N SER A 51 7.18 12.13 14.56
CA SER A 51 7.76 13.39 15.00
C SER A 51 7.02 13.87 16.26
N SER A 52 7.66 14.71 17.06
CA SER A 52 7.05 15.33 18.25
C SER A 52 5.89 16.27 17.91
N VAL A 53 5.73 16.64 16.62
CA VAL A 53 4.82 17.69 16.17
C VAL A 53 3.57 17.14 15.48
N ASP A 54 3.64 15.97 14.83
CA ASP A 54 2.49 15.47 14.06
C ASP A 54 2.52 13.93 13.88
N LYS A 55 2.15 13.21 14.95
CA LYS A 55 2.25 11.73 15.03
C LYS A 55 1.37 10.98 14.03
N LYS A 56 0.30 11.61 13.52
CA LYS A 56 -0.67 11.00 12.59
C LYS A 56 -0.45 11.37 11.12
N ARG A 57 0.41 12.35 10.81
CA ARG A 57 0.78 12.71 9.42
C ARG A 57 2.00 11.97 8.89
N ARG A 58 2.42 10.89 9.57
CA ARG A 58 3.50 9.99 9.13
C ARG A 58 2.97 8.90 8.20
N GLY A 59 2.51 9.31 7.03
CA GLY A 59 1.94 8.41 6.03
C GLY A 59 2.95 7.90 5.01
N VAL A 60 2.55 6.86 4.28
CA VAL A 60 3.22 6.37 3.09
C VAL A 60 2.30 6.50 1.88
N GLN A 61 2.85 6.86 0.73
CA GLN A 61 2.15 6.77 -0.54
C GLN A 61 2.38 5.37 -1.11
N VAL A 62 1.30 4.61 -1.25
CA VAL A 62 1.29 3.32 -1.92
C VAL A 62 0.97 3.55 -3.39
N ALA A 63 1.82 3.08 -4.30
CA ALA A 63 1.59 3.13 -5.73
C ALA A 63 1.63 1.73 -6.33
N LEU A 64 0.69 1.43 -7.23
CA LEU A 64 0.64 0.22 -8.04
C LEU A 64 1.01 0.58 -9.47
N GLN A 65 2.00 -0.11 -10.02
CA GLN A 65 2.44 0.03 -11.40
C GLN A 65 2.34 -1.33 -12.09
N VAL A 66 1.89 -1.32 -13.35
CA VAL A 66 1.75 -2.51 -14.18
C VAL A 66 2.67 -2.35 -15.39
N GLY A 67 3.63 -3.25 -15.56
CA GLY A 67 4.59 -3.21 -16.65
C GLY A 67 4.86 -4.61 -17.19
N GLY A 68 4.72 -4.83 -18.49
CA GLY A 68 4.97 -6.13 -19.12
C GLY A 68 4.17 -7.26 -18.45
N THR A 69 4.86 -8.13 -17.71
CA THR A 69 4.28 -9.26 -16.93
C THR A 69 4.22 -9.03 -15.42
N GLU A 70 4.68 -7.87 -14.94
CA GLU A 70 4.97 -7.61 -13.53
C GLU A 70 3.97 -6.62 -12.90
N LEU A 71 3.74 -6.82 -11.60
CA LEU A 71 3.04 -5.89 -10.72
C LEU A 71 4.04 -5.33 -9.71
N GLN A 72 4.32 -4.04 -9.79
CA GLN A 72 5.17 -3.36 -8.83
C GLN A 72 4.31 -2.58 -7.83
N VAL A 73 4.57 -2.78 -6.54
CA VAL A 73 3.93 -2.02 -5.46
C VAL A 73 4.98 -1.33 -4.62
N LYS A 74 4.84 -0.01 -4.48
CA LYS A 74 5.84 0.84 -3.84
C LYS A 74 5.22 1.66 -2.73
N ALA A 75 5.86 1.69 -1.56
CA ALA A 75 5.47 2.53 -0.43
C ALA A 75 6.56 3.59 -0.17
N THR A 76 6.23 4.85 -0.46
CA THR A 76 7.16 5.97 -0.26
C THR A 76 6.73 6.78 0.95
N SER A 77 7.61 6.92 1.93
CA SER A 77 7.36 7.85 3.02
C SER A 77 7.60 9.29 2.59
N HIS A 78 6.89 10.23 3.22
CA HIS A 78 7.25 11.64 3.18
C HIS A 78 8.58 11.86 3.95
N GLY A 79 9.70 11.51 3.31
CA GLY A 79 11.06 11.60 3.89
C GLY A 79 12.04 10.49 3.47
N GLY A 80 11.60 9.46 2.74
CA GLY A 80 12.43 8.34 2.27
C GLY A 80 11.64 7.25 1.55
N THR A 81 12.24 6.60 0.56
CA THR A 81 11.55 5.66 -0.34
C THR A 81 11.84 4.20 0.02
N THR A 82 10.81 3.37 0.17
CA THR A 82 10.93 1.91 0.20
C THR A 82 10.31 1.34 -1.09
N THR A 83 11.12 0.72 -1.94
CA THR A 83 10.66 0.07 -3.19
C THR A 83 10.75 -1.44 -3.01
N MET A 84 9.68 -2.16 -3.37
CA MET A 84 9.72 -3.60 -3.54
C MET A 84 9.26 -3.97 -4.95
N GLU A 85 9.97 -4.91 -5.58
CA GLU A 85 9.71 -5.42 -6.92
C GLU A 85 9.37 -6.91 -6.80
N TRP A 86 8.35 -7.35 -7.53
CA TRP A 86 8.00 -8.77 -7.64
C TRP A 86 8.00 -9.16 -9.13
N LEU A 87 8.71 -10.24 -9.43
CA LEU A 87 8.81 -10.90 -10.75
C LEU A 87 7.54 -11.70 -11.08
#